data_AF-A0A9D4ENS7-F1
#
_entry.id   AF-A0A9D4ENS7-F1
#
_cell.length_a   1.000
_cell.length_b   1.000
_cell.length_c   1.000
_cell.angle_alpha   90.00
_cell.angle_beta   90.00
_cell.angle_gamma   90.00
#
_symmetry.space_group_name_H-M   'P 1'
#
loop_
_entity.id
_entity.type
_entity.pdbx_description
1 polymer ?
#
loop_
_entity_poly.entity_id
_entity_poly.type
_entity_poly.pdbx_seq_one_letter_code
_entity_poly.pdbx_strand_id
1 'polypeptide(L)'
;MPFNTNNVDVTVAANSVFGITTAILNDVVPATTLDDPDIRQIYLNTSNLIANMIATNFSSRHDLALLYYPSAIEFYWFVARTYGEITRKEKTEKLPHPVLEEVKELLSAVLHDHMTSVLINQTQVDSRGDIYFDDFVGDGDLDRNNNTVVRGQDRLFTTGMAINALMSTWAVFDEKTKHLYWEKDTPDEVKDTVSKAASFLHNNLFGLTYQPWNAFFSGSVKGSTTGPSYPMNRNYITPGNPRDGYMDAVQGIIDEKTYQALIKKGVHGRPVPIDFHGYNNYPDYWPFWSSEPYTYVTNMLALSRYANTYDQYEKL
;
A
#
# COMPACT_ATOMS: atom_id res chain seq x y z
N MET A 1 -15.27 14.77 -16.30
CA MET A 1 -14.58 13.64 -15.66
C MET A 1 -14.97 13.66 -14.19
N PRO A 2 -15.57 12.57 -13.68
CA PRO A 2 -16.04 12.47 -12.31
C PRO A 2 -14.92 11.96 -11.40
N PHE A 3 -14.63 12.67 -10.32
CA PHE A 3 -13.53 12.33 -9.41
C PHE A 3 -14.06 12.35 -7.98
N ASN A 4 -14.81 11.30 -7.63
CA ASN A 4 -15.31 11.10 -6.29
C ASN A 4 -14.21 10.62 -5.32
N THR A 5 -12.96 11.08 -5.51
CA THR A 5 -11.75 10.67 -4.81
C THR A 5 -10.73 11.81 -4.82
N ASN A 6 -10.03 12.01 -3.71
CA ASN A 6 -8.86 12.87 -3.64
C ASN A 6 -7.63 12.05 -4.07
N ASN A 7 -6.79 12.58 -4.94
CA ASN A 7 -5.70 11.82 -5.59
C ASN A 7 -4.42 11.73 -4.74
N VAL A 8 -4.52 11.58 -3.42
CA VAL A 8 -3.36 11.39 -2.54
C VAL A 8 -3.11 9.90 -2.36
N ASP A 9 -2.56 9.26 -3.39
CA ASP A 9 -2.35 7.82 -3.35
C ASP A 9 -1.09 7.45 -2.53
N VAL A 10 -1.32 6.88 -1.35
CA VAL A 10 -0.27 6.44 -0.42
C VAL A 10 0.60 5.30 -0.97
N THR A 11 0.11 4.51 -1.91
CA THR A 11 0.90 3.45 -2.55
C THR A 11 1.86 4.03 -3.59
N VAL A 12 1.45 5.10 -4.30
CA VAL A 12 2.34 5.87 -5.17
C VAL A 12 3.43 6.56 -4.34
N ALA A 13 3.05 7.14 -3.19
CA ALA A 13 4.00 7.66 -2.21
C ALA A 13 5.00 6.58 -1.74
N ALA A 14 4.55 5.37 -1.42
CA ALA A 14 5.41 4.25 -1.04
C ALA A 14 6.38 3.87 -2.16
N ASN A 15 5.93 3.85 -3.42
CA ASN A 15 6.79 3.64 -4.58
C ASN A 15 7.85 4.75 -4.74
N SER A 16 7.50 6.02 -4.50
CA SER A 16 8.46 7.13 -4.54
C SER A 16 9.53 7.00 -3.46
N VAL A 17 9.14 6.68 -2.22
CA VAL A 17 10.10 6.43 -1.12
C VAL A 17 11.00 5.24 -1.45
N PHE A 18 10.45 4.14 -1.96
CA PHE A 18 11.23 2.98 -2.40
C PHE A 18 12.24 3.32 -3.50
N GLY A 19 11.82 4.10 -4.51
CA GLY A 19 12.69 4.55 -5.60
C GLY A 19 13.85 5.41 -5.13
N ILE A 20 13.61 6.40 -4.26
CA ILE A 20 14.66 7.23 -3.66
C ILE A 20 15.61 6.36 -2.83
N THR A 21 15.06 5.50 -1.97
CA THR A 21 15.84 4.60 -1.10
C THR A 21 16.78 3.73 -1.92
N THR A 22 16.23 2.98 -2.87
CA THR A 22 17.02 2.01 -3.65
C THR A 22 18.00 2.69 -4.60
N ALA A 23 17.67 3.87 -5.15
CA ALA A 23 18.62 4.62 -5.96
C ALA A 23 19.86 5.04 -5.16
N ILE A 24 19.70 5.42 -3.90
CA ILE A 24 20.80 5.78 -3.01
C ILE A 24 21.56 4.54 -2.54
N LEU A 25 20.85 3.51 -2.06
CA LEU A 25 21.48 2.31 -1.50
C LEU A 25 22.28 1.49 -2.54
N ASN A 26 21.94 1.63 -3.83
CA ASN A 26 22.61 0.96 -4.94
C ASN A 26 23.51 1.89 -5.76
N ASP A 27 23.86 3.07 -5.22
CA ASP A 27 24.78 4.04 -5.84
C ASP A 27 24.36 4.51 -7.25
N VAL A 28 23.06 4.44 -7.58
CA VAL A 28 22.51 5.03 -8.82
C VAL A 28 22.58 6.55 -8.73
N VAL A 29 22.38 7.09 -7.53
CA VAL A 29 22.60 8.50 -7.19
C VAL A 29 23.41 8.58 -5.89
N PRO A 30 24.26 9.61 -5.70
CA PRO A 30 25.05 9.74 -4.49
C PRO A 30 24.16 10.03 -3.27
N ALA A 31 24.56 9.54 -2.09
CA ALA A 31 23.83 9.79 -0.85
C ALA A 31 23.74 11.29 -0.49
N THR A 32 24.67 12.11 -0.97
CA THR A 32 24.64 13.58 -0.85
C THR A 32 23.45 14.24 -1.55
N THR A 33 22.69 13.51 -2.38
CA THR A 33 21.38 13.96 -2.87
C THR A 33 20.41 14.26 -1.72
N LEU A 34 20.55 13.62 -0.55
CA LEU A 34 19.76 13.93 0.66
C LEU A 34 20.27 15.15 1.45
N ASP A 35 21.39 15.76 1.04
CA ASP A 35 21.81 17.06 1.59
C ASP A 35 20.93 18.19 1.05
N ASP A 36 20.36 18.01 -0.16
CA ASP A 36 19.39 18.92 -0.74
C ASP A 36 18.12 18.97 0.15
N PRO A 37 17.74 20.17 0.64
CA PRO A 37 16.64 20.30 1.58
C PRO A 37 15.30 19.91 0.98
N ASP A 38 15.06 20.13 -0.32
CA ASP A 38 13.79 19.83 -0.97
C ASP A 38 13.65 18.31 -1.15
N ILE A 39 14.70 17.64 -1.61
CA ILE A 39 14.68 16.17 -1.74
C ILE A 39 14.56 15.50 -0.37
N ARG A 40 15.32 15.96 0.63
CA ARG A 40 15.22 15.46 2.00
C ARG A 40 13.81 15.64 2.56
N GLN A 41 13.21 16.81 2.35
CA GLN A 41 11.86 17.10 2.84
C GLN A 41 10.80 16.25 2.13
N ILE A 42 10.90 16.06 0.81
CA ILE A 42 10.02 15.15 0.06
C ILE A 42 10.13 13.73 0.64
N TYR A 43 11.33 13.22 0.83
CA TYR A 43 11.55 11.86 1.32
C TYR A 43 11.04 11.67 2.76
N LEU A 44 11.38 12.56 3.69
CA LEU A 44 10.95 12.50 5.08
C LEU A 44 9.45 12.75 5.26
N ASN A 45 8.88 13.76 4.60
CA ASN A 45 7.45 14.05 4.75
C ASN A 45 6.59 12.95 4.14
N THR A 46 7.02 12.38 3.02
CA THR A 46 6.30 11.26 2.38
C THR A 46 6.37 10.00 3.25
N SER A 47 7.52 9.73 3.87
CA SER A 47 7.67 8.61 4.83
C SER A 47 6.81 8.82 6.08
N ASN A 48 6.75 10.05 6.60
CA ASN A 48 5.86 10.41 7.72
C ASN A 48 4.38 10.28 7.36
N LEU A 49 3.97 10.68 6.14
CA LEU A 49 2.61 10.46 5.65
C LEU A 49 2.29 8.97 5.63
N ILE A 50 3.16 8.13 5.07
CA ILE A 50 2.98 6.67 5.03
C ILE A 50 2.85 6.11 6.44
N ALA A 51 3.75 6.48 7.35
CA ALA A 51 3.71 6.02 8.74
C ALA A 51 2.41 6.45 9.43
N ASN A 52 2.00 7.71 9.28
CA ASN A 52 0.74 8.19 9.84
C ASN A 52 -0.47 7.44 9.25
N MET A 53 -0.46 7.15 7.95
CA MET A 53 -1.55 6.42 7.30
C MET A 53 -1.63 4.98 7.80
N ILE A 54 -0.51 4.26 7.97
CA ILE A 54 -0.51 2.91 8.57
C ILE A 54 -0.93 2.94 10.05
N ALA A 55 -0.46 3.93 10.81
CA ALA A 55 -0.81 4.10 12.22
C ALA A 55 -2.28 4.51 12.44
N THR A 56 -2.95 4.96 11.38
CA THR A 56 -4.37 5.31 11.39
C THR A 56 -5.16 4.33 10.54
N ASN A 57 -6.49 4.35 10.63
CA ASN A 57 -7.33 3.44 9.86
C ASN A 57 -7.49 3.91 8.40
N PHE A 58 -6.39 3.98 7.63
CA PHE A 58 -6.43 4.46 6.23
C PHE A 58 -7.31 3.62 5.31
N SER A 59 -7.44 2.31 5.58
CA SER A 59 -8.31 1.43 4.81
C SER A 59 -9.77 1.83 4.92
N SER A 60 -10.19 2.51 5.99
CA SER A 60 -11.55 3.09 6.07
C SER A 60 -11.76 4.34 5.20
N ARG A 61 -10.70 4.89 4.59
CA ARG A 61 -10.68 6.14 3.82
C ARG A 61 -10.26 5.93 2.37
N HIS A 62 -10.92 4.97 1.72
CA HIS A 62 -10.80 4.68 0.29
C HIS A 62 -11.09 5.89 -0.65
N ASP A 63 -11.66 6.96 -0.12
CA ASP A 63 -11.83 8.25 -0.81
C ASP A 63 -10.54 9.07 -0.89
N LEU A 64 -9.60 8.84 0.02
CA LEU A 64 -8.33 9.55 0.13
C LEU A 64 -7.11 8.67 -0.12
N ALA A 65 -7.21 7.37 0.15
CA ALA A 65 -6.11 6.42 0.07
C ALA A 65 -6.50 5.21 -0.79
N LEU A 66 -5.48 4.50 -1.31
CA LEU A 66 -5.67 3.26 -2.07
C LEU A 66 -6.55 3.46 -3.32
N LEU A 67 -6.35 4.57 -4.03
CA LEU A 67 -7.08 4.82 -5.27
C LEU A 67 -6.54 3.85 -6.33
N TYR A 68 -5.32 4.05 -6.81
CA TYR A 68 -4.73 3.26 -7.89
C TYR A 68 -4.47 1.80 -7.52
N TYR A 69 -4.22 1.51 -6.25
CA TYR A 69 -3.93 0.18 -5.74
C TYR A 69 -4.81 -0.05 -4.52
N PRO A 70 -6.00 -0.65 -4.69
CA PRO A 70 -7.04 -0.69 -3.66
C PRO A 70 -6.77 -1.67 -2.52
N SER A 71 -5.85 -2.62 -2.72
CA SER A 71 -5.48 -3.59 -1.68
C SER A 71 -4.61 -2.92 -0.61
N ALA A 72 -5.08 -2.96 0.63
CA ALA A 72 -4.29 -2.52 1.79
C ALA A 72 -3.08 -3.45 2.01
N ILE A 73 -3.23 -4.75 1.74
CA ILE A 73 -2.15 -5.74 1.88
C ILE A 73 -1.04 -5.47 0.85
N GLU A 74 -1.39 -5.13 -0.39
CA GLU A 74 -0.41 -4.70 -1.40
C GLU A 74 0.35 -3.44 -0.95
N PHE A 75 -0.36 -2.44 -0.41
CA PHE A 75 0.27 -1.25 0.15
C PHE A 75 1.28 -1.58 1.26
N TYR A 76 0.91 -2.46 2.20
CA TYR A 76 1.82 -2.89 3.26
C TYR A 76 3.09 -3.51 2.70
N TRP A 77 3.00 -4.34 1.65
CA TRP A 77 4.19 -4.88 1.00
C TRP A 77 5.06 -3.79 0.36
N PHE A 78 4.45 -2.80 -0.31
CA PHE A 78 5.19 -1.68 -0.92
C PHE A 78 6.00 -0.87 0.08
N VAL A 79 5.50 -0.73 1.31
CA VAL A 79 6.20 -0.05 2.41
C VAL A 79 7.23 -0.98 3.04
N ALA A 80 6.87 -2.23 3.32
CA ALA A 80 7.72 -3.21 3.97
C ALA A 80 9.01 -3.48 3.18
N ARG A 81 8.95 -3.53 1.84
CA ARG A 81 10.15 -3.73 1.01
C ARG A 81 11.16 -2.58 1.12
N THR A 82 10.72 -1.33 1.34
CA THR A 82 11.64 -0.21 1.60
C THR A 82 12.38 -0.43 2.90
N TYR A 83 11.63 -0.73 3.97
CA TYR A 83 12.21 -1.04 5.28
C TYR A 83 13.19 -2.23 5.19
N GLY A 84 12.80 -3.31 4.49
CA GLY A 84 13.62 -4.50 4.29
C GLY A 84 14.95 -4.20 3.58
N GLU A 85 14.94 -3.37 2.54
CA GLU A 85 16.17 -2.99 1.82
C GLU A 85 17.12 -2.15 2.70
N ILE A 86 16.59 -1.17 3.46
CA ILE A 86 17.40 -0.38 4.39
C ILE A 86 18.01 -1.29 5.47
N THR A 87 17.20 -2.17 6.05
CA THR A 87 17.61 -3.10 7.10
C THR A 87 18.69 -4.07 6.60
N ARG A 88 18.52 -4.63 5.40
CA ARG A 88 19.52 -5.50 4.76
C ARG A 88 20.85 -4.77 4.60
N LYS A 89 20.86 -3.56 4.06
CA LYS A 89 22.08 -2.76 3.84
C LYS A 89 22.78 -2.47 5.17
N GLU A 90 22.03 -2.03 6.18
CA GLU A 90 22.56 -1.70 7.51
C GLU A 90 23.27 -2.88 8.20
N LYS A 91 22.78 -4.11 7.98
CA LYS A 91 23.39 -5.32 8.56
C LYS A 91 24.75 -5.66 7.92
N THR A 92 24.98 -5.22 6.69
CA THR A 92 26.23 -5.47 5.97
C THR A 92 27.23 -4.32 6.08
N GLU A 93 26.73 -3.08 6.18
CA GLU A 93 27.55 -1.88 6.21
C GLU A 93 26.82 -0.70 6.84
N LYS A 94 27.55 0.37 7.17
CA LYS A 94 26.93 1.58 7.69
C LYS A 94 26.06 2.23 6.62
N LEU A 95 24.86 2.68 6.98
CA LEU A 95 24.00 3.42 6.07
C LEU A 95 24.69 4.71 5.58
N PRO A 96 24.58 5.04 4.29
CA PRO A 96 25.37 6.11 3.68
C PRO A 96 24.89 7.51 4.06
N HIS A 97 23.72 7.65 4.70
CA HIS A 97 23.17 8.94 5.15
C HIS A 97 22.22 8.77 6.34
N PRO A 98 22.26 9.65 7.37
CA PRO A 98 21.46 9.52 8.59
C PRO A 98 19.94 9.61 8.35
N VAL A 99 19.49 10.29 7.30
CA VAL A 99 18.05 10.33 6.94
C VAL A 99 17.51 8.95 6.58
N LEU A 100 18.35 8.02 6.11
CA LEU A 100 17.91 6.63 5.88
C LEU A 100 17.64 5.90 7.21
N GLU A 101 18.42 6.19 8.25
CA GLU A 101 18.18 5.68 9.61
C GLU A 101 16.84 6.20 10.15
N GLU A 102 16.59 7.50 10.01
CA GLU A 102 15.32 8.13 10.42
C GLU A 102 14.10 7.52 9.71
N VAL A 103 14.17 7.34 8.38
CA VAL A 103 13.08 6.67 7.64
C VAL A 103 12.93 5.21 8.06
N LYS A 104 14.04 4.50 8.31
CA LYS A 104 13.98 3.11 8.81
C LYS A 104 13.24 3.04 10.13
N GLU A 105 13.56 3.91 11.08
CA GLU A 105 12.92 3.94 12.41
C GLU A 105 11.43 4.25 12.31
N LEU A 106 11.06 5.25 11.51
CA LEU A 106 9.65 5.61 11.25
C LEU A 106 8.85 4.43 10.69
N LEU A 107 9.39 3.76 9.66
CA LEU A 107 8.72 2.62 9.04
C LEU A 107 8.72 1.39 9.96
N SER A 108 9.81 1.15 10.68
CA SER A 108 9.94 0.04 11.62
C SER A 108 8.80 0.06 12.65
N ALA A 109 8.56 1.21 13.29
CA ALA A 109 7.56 1.36 14.33
C ALA A 109 6.15 0.95 13.85
N VAL A 110 5.75 1.38 12.66
CA VAL A 110 4.41 1.09 12.12
C VAL A 110 4.30 -0.30 11.49
N LEU A 111 5.40 -0.84 10.96
CA LEU A 111 5.40 -2.16 10.33
C LEU A 111 5.38 -3.29 11.37
N HIS A 112 6.19 -3.19 12.43
CA HIS A 112 6.29 -4.23 13.46
C HIS A 112 5.06 -4.27 14.36
N ASP A 113 4.39 -3.14 14.55
CA ASP A 113 3.22 -3.03 15.42
C ASP A 113 1.92 -3.04 14.62
N HIS A 114 1.60 -1.94 13.94
CA HIS A 114 0.28 -1.71 13.36
C HIS A 114 0.01 -2.62 12.15
N MET A 115 0.91 -2.64 11.16
CA MET A 115 0.74 -3.50 9.97
C MET A 115 0.70 -4.98 10.34
N THR A 116 1.65 -5.42 11.19
CA THR A 116 1.69 -6.81 11.65
C THR A 116 0.39 -7.18 12.36
N SER A 117 -0.07 -6.37 13.31
CA SER A 117 -1.34 -6.60 14.02
C SER A 117 -2.54 -6.66 13.09
N VAL A 118 -2.61 -5.79 12.08
CA VAL A 118 -3.70 -5.81 11.09
C VAL A 118 -3.68 -7.11 10.29
N LEU A 119 -2.53 -7.52 9.77
CA LEU A 119 -2.44 -8.75 8.99
C LEU A 119 -2.79 -9.98 9.84
N ILE A 120 -2.24 -10.11 11.04
CA ILE A 120 -2.55 -11.23 11.93
C ILE A 120 -4.06 -11.31 12.21
N ASN A 121 -4.71 -10.18 12.48
CA ASN A 121 -6.16 -10.13 12.74
C ASN A 121 -7.03 -10.41 11.50
N GLN A 122 -6.48 -10.26 10.29
CA GLN A 122 -7.17 -10.53 9.03
C GLN A 122 -7.02 -11.99 8.57
N THR A 123 -6.26 -12.82 9.30
CA THR A 123 -6.05 -14.22 8.93
C THR A 123 -7.38 -14.98 8.88
N GLN A 124 -7.57 -15.74 7.80
CA GLN A 124 -8.63 -16.72 7.67
C GLN A 124 -8.02 -18.12 7.59
N VAL A 125 -8.76 -19.13 8.04
CA VAL A 125 -8.27 -20.52 8.14
C VAL A 125 -9.13 -21.43 7.26
N ASP A 126 -8.49 -22.21 6.39
CA ASP A 126 -9.17 -23.20 5.55
C ASP A 126 -9.47 -24.50 6.33
N SER A 127 -10.15 -25.45 5.69
CA SER A 127 -10.52 -26.72 6.34
C SER A 127 -9.32 -27.60 6.74
N ARG A 128 -8.12 -27.32 6.25
CA ARG A 128 -6.87 -28.04 6.58
C ARG A 128 -6.06 -27.34 7.67
N GLY A 129 -6.51 -26.16 8.12
CA GLY A 129 -5.75 -25.34 9.05
C GLY A 129 -4.70 -24.45 8.36
N ASP A 130 -4.69 -24.37 7.02
CA ASP A 130 -3.83 -23.44 6.31
C ASP A 130 -4.43 -22.02 6.41
N ILE A 131 -3.57 -20.99 6.41
CA ILE A 131 -3.98 -19.59 6.53
C ILE A 131 -4.06 -18.93 5.15
N TYR A 132 -5.07 -18.10 4.94
CA TYR A 132 -5.18 -17.25 3.75
C TYR A 132 -5.70 -15.87 4.11
N PHE A 133 -5.62 -14.97 3.12
CA PHE A 133 -6.04 -13.57 3.24
C PHE A 133 -6.97 -13.24 2.08
N ASP A 134 -7.99 -12.43 2.33
CA ASP A 134 -8.82 -11.75 1.32
C ASP A 134 -8.68 -10.24 1.57
N ASP A 135 -8.92 -9.39 0.56
CA ASP A 135 -8.83 -7.93 0.76
C ASP A 135 -9.79 -7.15 -0.14
N PHE A 136 -9.64 -7.21 -1.47
CA PHE A 136 -10.35 -6.29 -2.35
C PHE A 136 -11.31 -7.01 -3.33
N VAL A 137 -10.78 -7.85 -4.21
CA VAL A 137 -11.58 -8.45 -5.28
C VAL A 137 -12.44 -9.57 -4.73
N GLY A 138 -13.74 -9.32 -4.67
CA GLY A 138 -14.71 -10.26 -4.16
C GLY A 138 -14.73 -10.35 -2.62
N ASP A 139 -14.30 -9.32 -1.90
CA ASP A 139 -14.42 -9.23 -0.43
C ASP A 139 -15.51 -8.25 0.05
N GLY A 140 -16.33 -7.75 -0.88
CA GLY A 140 -17.34 -6.74 -0.58
C GLY A 140 -18.46 -6.66 -1.63
N ASP A 141 -18.62 -7.71 -2.44
CA ASP A 141 -19.59 -7.73 -3.53
C ASP A 141 -21.01 -7.75 -2.97
N LEU A 142 -21.93 -7.05 -3.63
CA LEU A 142 -23.34 -7.05 -3.24
C LEU A 142 -24.12 -8.07 -4.09
N ASP A 143 -24.92 -8.91 -3.42
CA ASP A 143 -25.89 -9.77 -4.10
C ASP A 143 -27.12 -8.96 -4.60
N ARG A 144 -28.07 -9.64 -5.25
CA ARG A 144 -29.30 -9.00 -5.76
C ARG A 144 -30.20 -8.41 -4.67
N ASN A 145 -29.98 -8.78 -3.42
CA ASN A 145 -30.71 -8.33 -2.25
C ASN A 145 -29.92 -7.30 -1.43
N ASN A 146 -28.79 -6.80 -1.97
CA ASN A 146 -27.92 -5.83 -1.32
C ASN A 146 -27.20 -6.37 -0.05
N ASN A 147 -27.01 -7.69 0.03
CA ASN A 147 -26.17 -8.30 1.07
C ASN A 147 -24.73 -8.42 0.58
N THR A 148 -23.77 -8.21 1.48
CA THR A 148 -22.35 -8.46 1.22
C THR A 148 -22.07 -9.95 1.05
N VAL A 149 -21.29 -10.30 0.03
CA VAL A 149 -20.84 -11.66 -0.29
C VAL A 149 -19.33 -11.67 -0.42
N VAL A 150 -18.70 -12.63 0.25
CA VAL A 150 -17.26 -12.90 0.15
C VAL A 150 -17.03 -14.07 -0.81
N ARG A 151 -16.35 -13.79 -1.91
CA ARG A 151 -15.90 -14.72 -2.94
C ARG A 151 -14.39 -14.95 -2.91
N GLY A 152 -13.61 -14.02 -2.35
CA GLY A 152 -12.15 -14.13 -2.23
C GLY A 152 -11.47 -14.35 -3.58
N GLN A 153 -11.77 -13.51 -4.57
CA GLN A 153 -11.27 -13.70 -5.93
C GLN A 153 -9.81 -13.26 -6.07
N ASP A 154 -9.31 -12.44 -5.15
CA ASP A 154 -7.89 -12.09 -5.03
C ASP A 154 -7.13 -12.89 -3.98
N ARG A 155 -7.75 -13.90 -3.36
CA ARG A 155 -7.18 -14.70 -2.26
C ARG A 155 -5.75 -15.19 -2.50
N LEU A 156 -5.48 -15.68 -3.71
CA LEU A 156 -4.13 -16.15 -4.08
C LEU A 156 -3.13 -14.99 -4.09
N PHE A 157 -3.53 -13.81 -4.57
CA PHE A 157 -2.69 -12.63 -4.65
C PHE A 157 -2.44 -12.01 -3.28
N THR A 158 -3.49 -11.76 -2.51
CA THR A 158 -3.45 -11.15 -1.17
C THR A 158 -2.66 -12.02 -0.19
N THR A 159 -2.80 -13.35 -0.26
CA THR A 159 -2.00 -14.27 0.56
C THR A 159 -0.50 -14.16 0.24
N GLY A 160 -0.13 -14.08 -1.04
CA GLY A 160 1.26 -13.83 -1.44
C GLY A 160 1.78 -12.48 -0.96
N MET A 161 0.97 -11.43 -1.06
CA MET A 161 1.31 -10.09 -0.58
C MET A 161 1.52 -10.07 0.93
N ALA A 162 0.66 -10.73 1.70
CA ALA A 162 0.80 -10.82 3.16
C ALA A 162 2.10 -11.51 3.57
N ILE A 163 2.45 -12.64 2.94
CA ILE A 163 3.74 -13.31 3.17
C ILE A 163 4.89 -12.35 2.85
N ASN A 164 4.86 -11.71 1.68
CA ASN A 164 5.92 -10.81 1.26
C ASN A 164 6.06 -9.59 2.19
N ALA A 165 4.96 -9.04 2.70
CA ALA A 165 4.95 -7.94 3.66
C ALA A 165 5.58 -8.39 5.00
N LEU A 166 5.05 -9.45 5.61
CA LEU A 166 5.54 -9.98 6.88
C LEU A 166 7.02 -10.37 6.80
N MET A 167 7.44 -11.04 5.72
CA MET A 167 8.84 -11.44 5.54
C MET A 167 9.76 -10.26 5.23
N SER A 168 9.29 -9.18 4.59
CA SER A 168 10.09 -7.95 4.42
C SER A 168 10.24 -7.16 5.71
N THR A 169 9.33 -7.32 6.65
CA THR A 169 9.41 -6.69 7.97
C THR A 169 10.24 -7.51 8.94
N TRP A 170 10.04 -8.81 9.01
CA TRP A 170 10.56 -9.64 10.11
C TRP A 170 11.70 -10.58 9.74
N ALA A 171 12.12 -10.61 8.48
CA ALA A 171 13.24 -11.43 8.04
C ALA A 171 14.29 -10.60 7.29
N VAL A 172 15.55 -10.97 7.48
CA VAL A 172 16.71 -10.30 6.90
C VAL A 172 17.51 -11.28 6.05
N PHE A 173 17.89 -10.85 4.85
CA PHE A 173 18.75 -11.63 3.98
C PHE A 173 20.21 -11.44 4.39
N ASP A 174 20.89 -12.53 4.70
CA ASP A 174 22.32 -12.52 4.97
C ASP A 174 23.12 -12.76 3.68
N GLU A 175 23.89 -11.75 3.28
CA GLU A 175 24.75 -11.84 2.10
C GLU A 175 25.82 -12.92 2.17
N LYS A 176 26.24 -13.35 3.37
CA LYS A 176 27.28 -14.36 3.51
C LYS A 176 26.74 -15.76 3.28
N THR A 177 25.64 -16.09 3.95
CA THR A 177 25.03 -17.42 3.85
C THR A 177 24.04 -17.55 2.70
N LYS A 178 23.60 -16.44 2.08
CA LYS A 178 22.60 -16.39 1.01
C LYS A 178 21.22 -16.91 1.42
N HIS A 179 20.93 -16.84 2.72
CA HIS A 179 19.67 -17.27 3.33
C HIS A 179 18.96 -16.13 4.05
N LEU A 180 17.65 -16.30 4.25
CA LEU A 180 16.83 -15.45 5.09
C LEU A 180 16.82 -15.98 6.52
N TYR A 181 16.93 -15.07 7.49
CA TYR A 181 16.78 -15.36 8.91
C TYR A 181 15.68 -14.49 9.48
N TRP A 182 14.84 -15.09 10.31
CA TRP A 182 13.95 -14.32 11.17
C TRP A 182 14.77 -13.46 12.12
N GLU A 183 14.33 -12.22 12.32
CA GLU A 183 14.91 -11.40 13.38
C GLU A 183 14.67 -12.06 14.74
N LYS A 184 15.55 -11.76 15.70
CA LYS A 184 15.56 -12.43 17.01
C LYS A 184 14.23 -12.28 17.74
N ASP A 185 13.60 -11.13 17.59
CA ASP A 185 12.38 -10.76 18.30
C ASP A 185 11.12 -10.98 17.45
N THR A 186 11.21 -11.71 16.34
CA THR A 186 10.05 -12.06 15.50
C THR A 186 9.06 -12.91 16.28
N PRO A 187 7.79 -12.47 16.43
CA PRO A 187 6.76 -13.23 17.13
C PRO A 187 6.51 -14.59 16.48
N ASP A 188 6.28 -15.62 17.30
CA ASP A 188 5.98 -16.97 16.80
C ASP A 188 4.70 -17.00 15.96
N GLU A 189 3.72 -16.16 16.29
CA GLU A 189 2.49 -16.00 15.51
C GLU A 189 2.75 -15.50 14.07
N VAL A 190 3.75 -14.64 13.87
CA VAL A 190 4.16 -14.19 12.53
C VAL A 190 4.77 -15.36 11.75
N LYS A 191 5.65 -16.14 12.39
CA LYS A 191 6.28 -17.32 11.75
C LYS A 191 5.24 -18.38 11.38
N ASP A 192 4.31 -18.68 12.30
CA ASP A 192 3.21 -19.63 12.08
C ASP A 192 2.28 -19.16 10.95
N THR A 193 1.92 -17.87 10.96
CA THR A 193 1.10 -17.25 9.91
C THR A 193 1.76 -17.39 8.54
N VAL A 194 3.04 -17.01 8.42
CA VAL A 194 3.77 -17.12 7.15
C VAL A 194 3.88 -18.58 6.71
N SER A 195 4.15 -19.50 7.64
CA SER A 195 4.28 -20.93 7.32
C SER A 195 2.96 -21.53 6.80
N LYS A 196 1.85 -21.27 7.48
CA LYS A 196 0.51 -21.75 7.07
C LYS A 196 0.01 -21.07 5.80
N ALA A 197 0.35 -19.80 5.59
CA ALA A 197 0.06 -19.09 4.35
C ALA A 197 0.86 -19.63 3.16
N ALA A 198 2.13 -19.96 3.36
CA ALA A 198 2.94 -20.62 2.34
C ALA A 198 2.40 -22.02 2.00
N SER A 199 1.95 -22.78 3.02
CA SER A 199 1.25 -24.06 2.82
C SER A 199 -0.03 -23.89 1.99
N PHE A 200 -0.87 -22.90 2.31
CA PHE A 200 -2.06 -22.57 1.52
C PHE A 200 -1.70 -22.33 0.05
N LEU A 201 -0.72 -21.47 -0.23
CA LEU A 201 -0.30 -21.18 -1.61
C LEU A 201 0.25 -22.42 -2.31
N HIS A 202 1.13 -23.17 -1.66
CA HIS A 202 1.68 -24.41 -2.21
C HIS A 202 0.58 -25.38 -2.65
N ASN A 203 -0.46 -25.50 -1.84
CA ASN A 203 -1.56 -26.43 -2.06
C ASN A 203 -2.59 -25.96 -3.10
N ASN A 204 -2.71 -24.66 -3.35
CA ASN A 204 -3.83 -24.09 -4.09
C ASN A 204 -3.46 -23.28 -5.34
N LEU A 205 -2.20 -22.83 -5.48
CA LEU A 205 -1.81 -21.88 -6.53
C LEU A 205 -2.11 -22.34 -7.96
N PHE A 206 -2.00 -23.65 -8.22
CA PHE A 206 -2.29 -24.24 -9.53
C PHE A 206 -3.59 -25.04 -9.58
N GLY A 207 -4.42 -24.93 -8.52
CA GLY A 207 -5.73 -25.55 -8.45
C GLY A 207 -6.77 -24.79 -9.28
N LEU A 208 -7.95 -25.39 -9.43
CA LEU A 208 -9.10 -24.77 -10.12
C LEU A 208 -10.05 -24.06 -9.15
N THR A 209 -9.80 -24.15 -7.84
CA THR A 209 -10.68 -23.64 -6.79
C THR A 209 -10.68 -22.12 -6.73
N TYR A 210 -9.52 -21.48 -6.86
CA TYR A 210 -9.37 -20.04 -6.71
C TYR A 210 -8.90 -19.39 -8.01
N GLN A 211 -9.40 -18.19 -8.27
CA GLN A 211 -8.96 -17.39 -9.40
C GLN A 211 -7.68 -16.64 -9.03
N PRO A 212 -6.73 -16.47 -9.96
CA PRO A 212 -5.50 -15.71 -9.71
C PRO A 212 -5.71 -14.21 -9.95
N TRP A 213 -6.89 -13.66 -9.61
CA TRP A 213 -7.21 -12.27 -9.89
C TRP A 213 -6.58 -11.32 -8.87
N ASN A 214 -6.46 -10.05 -9.25
CA ASN A 214 -6.02 -8.96 -8.37
C ASN A 214 -6.57 -7.63 -8.92
N ALA A 215 -6.29 -6.54 -8.20
CA ALA A 215 -6.51 -5.19 -8.67
C ALA A 215 -5.17 -4.42 -8.69
N PHE A 216 -4.23 -4.85 -9.54
CA PHE A 216 -2.88 -4.27 -9.59
C PHE A 216 -2.83 -2.82 -10.08
N PHE A 217 -3.92 -2.32 -10.68
CA PHE A 217 -4.08 -0.92 -11.01
C PHE A 217 -5.55 -0.58 -11.15
N SER A 218 -5.92 0.68 -10.92
CA SER A 218 -7.30 1.14 -11.07
C SER A 218 -7.41 2.50 -11.76
N GLY A 219 -8.62 2.83 -12.20
CA GLY A 219 -8.91 4.14 -12.75
C GLY A 219 -9.07 5.21 -11.65
N SER A 220 -8.68 6.44 -11.98
CA SER A 220 -8.85 7.62 -11.12
C SER A 220 -10.27 8.21 -11.13
N VAL A 221 -11.23 7.48 -11.70
CA VAL A 221 -12.56 7.99 -12.03
C VAL A 221 -13.61 7.06 -11.45
N LYS A 222 -14.54 7.63 -10.67
CA LYS A 222 -15.66 6.89 -10.08
C LYS A 222 -16.96 7.67 -10.26
N GLY A 223 -17.94 6.98 -10.82
CA GLY A 223 -19.30 7.48 -11.00
C GLY A 223 -19.44 8.52 -12.10
N SER A 224 -20.54 9.29 -12.13
CA SER A 224 -20.70 10.42 -13.07
C SER A 224 -21.37 11.66 -12.46
N THR A 225 -21.66 11.59 -11.16
CA THR A 225 -22.59 12.48 -10.46
C THR A 225 -21.91 13.59 -9.65
N THR A 226 -20.59 13.52 -9.44
CA THR A 226 -19.83 14.51 -8.65
C THR A 226 -18.66 15.12 -9.43
N GLY A 227 -18.32 16.37 -9.09
CA GLY A 227 -17.18 17.09 -9.68
C GLY A 227 -15.89 16.90 -8.87
N PRO A 228 -14.70 17.02 -9.51
CA PRO A 228 -13.39 16.79 -8.87
C PRO A 228 -12.95 17.76 -7.78
N SER A 229 -13.74 18.78 -7.51
CA SER A 229 -13.19 19.98 -6.92
C SER A 229 -13.49 20.02 -5.43
N TYR A 230 -12.43 19.91 -4.63
CA TYR A 230 -12.45 20.14 -3.18
C TYR A 230 -12.15 21.62 -2.87
N PRO A 231 -12.41 22.09 -1.64
CA PRO A 231 -12.08 23.45 -1.25
C PRO A 231 -10.64 23.87 -1.59
N MET A 232 -10.52 25.03 -2.24
CA MET A 232 -9.24 25.62 -2.67
C MET A 232 -9.14 27.04 -2.13
N ASN A 233 -7.92 27.46 -1.79
CA ASN A 233 -7.63 28.80 -1.28
C ASN A 233 -6.63 29.58 -2.15
N ARG A 234 -6.18 29.00 -3.27
CA ARG A 234 -5.33 29.66 -4.26
C ARG A 234 -5.87 29.43 -5.66
N ASN A 235 -6.41 30.49 -6.23
CA ASN A 235 -6.87 30.51 -7.61
C ASN A 235 -5.97 31.47 -8.39
N TYR A 236 -5.30 30.96 -9.42
CA TYR A 236 -4.50 31.80 -10.32
C TYR A 236 -5.16 31.84 -11.69
N ILE A 237 -5.58 33.04 -12.08
CA ILE A 237 -6.00 33.35 -13.44
C ILE A 237 -4.88 34.21 -14.01
N THR A 238 -4.13 33.70 -14.97
CA THR A 238 -3.13 34.49 -15.68
C THR A 238 -3.86 35.63 -16.43
N PRO A 239 -3.64 36.91 -16.09
CA PRO A 239 -4.37 37.98 -16.77
C PRO A 239 -3.90 38.10 -18.23
N GLY A 240 -4.83 38.07 -19.18
CA GLY A 240 -4.59 38.49 -20.57
C GLY A 240 -4.62 37.41 -21.65
N ASN A 241 -4.65 36.12 -21.31
CA ASN A 241 -4.74 35.07 -22.31
C ASN A 241 -5.51 33.83 -21.78
N PRO A 242 -6.70 33.51 -22.32
CA PRO A 242 -7.49 32.35 -21.89
C PRO A 242 -6.83 30.99 -22.19
N ARG A 243 -5.65 30.97 -22.84
CA ARG A 243 -4.81 29.77 -23.02
C ARG A 243 -3.77 29.57 -21.92
N ASP A 244 -3.51 30.56 -21.06
CA ASP A 244 -2.40 30.55 -20.10
C ASP A 244 -2.73 29.86 -18.76
N GLY A 245 -3.64 28.89 -18.80
CA GLY A 245 -3.93 28.01 -17.68
C GLY A 245 -4.84 28.65 -16.62
N TYR A 246 -5.74 27.83 -16.10
CA TYR A 246 -6.51 28.10 -14.91
C TYR A 246 -5.96 27.17 -13.83
N MET A 247 -5.41 27.72 -12.74
CA MET A 247 -4.90 26.94 -11.63
C MET A 247 -5.79 27.10 -10.40
N ASP A 248 -6.19 25.97 -9.88
CA ASP A 248 -7.08 25.77 -8.74
C ASP A 248 -6.30 24.91 -7.74
N ALA A 249 -5.86 25.49 -6.63
CA ALA A 249 -4.91 24.86 -5.71
C ALA A 249 -5.14 25.22 -4.25
N VAL A 250 -4.49 24.46 -3.37
CA VAL A 250 -4.35 24.77 -1.96
C VAL A 250 -2.93 25.28 -1.69
N GLN A 251 -2.80 26.39 -0.98
CA GLN A 251 -1.56 26.90 -0.43
C GLN A 251 -1.62 26.90 1.09
N GLY A 252 -0.61 26.29 1.71
CA GLY A 252 -0.55 26.16 3.16
C GLY A 252 -1.67 25.27 3.70
N ILE A 253 -2.09 25.56 4.93
CA ILE A 253 -3.13 24.79 5.63
C ILE A 253 -4.41 25.63 5.67
N ILE A 254 -5.52 25.04 5.25
CA ILE A 254 -6.85 25.62 5.47
C ILE A 254 -7.33 25.11 6.84
N ASP A 255 -7.58 26.01 7.78
CA ASP A 255 -8.11 25.61 9.08
C ASP A 255 -9.51 24.99 8.96
N GLU A 256 -9.85 24.11 9.91
CA GLU A 256 -11.08 23.31 9.86
C GLU A 256 -12.34 24.18 9.69
N LYS A 257 -12.44 25.28 10.44
CA LYS A 257 -13.61 26.17 10.36
C LYS A 257 -13.75 26.78 8.97
N THR A 258 -12.65 27.25 8.39
CA THR A 258 -12.63 27.76 7.01
C THR A 258 -12.95 26.65 6.01
N TYR A 259 -12.37 25.46 6.15
CA TYR A 259 -12.60 24.32 5.27
C TYR A 259 -14.07 23.90 5.24
N GLN A 260 -14.70 23.79 6.42
CA GLN A 260 -16.13 23.47 6.55
C GLN A 260 -17.04 24.53 5.93
N ALA A 261 -16.66 25.81 6.01
CA ALA A 261 -17.39 26.89 5.35
C ALA A 261 -17.27 26.79 3.82
N LEU A 262 -16.09 26.44 3.31
CA LEU A 262 -15.84 26.27 1.87
C LEU A 262 -16.59 25.07 1.29
N ILE A 263 -16.64 23.94 2.00
CA ILE A 263 -17.46 22.78 1.60
C ILE A 263 -18.91 23.20 1.36
N LYS A 264 -19.51 23.90 2.33
CA LYS A 264 -20.91 24.34 2.27
C LYS A 264 -21.19 25.33 1.15
N LYS A 265 -20.20 26.16 0.81
CA LYS A 265 -20.28 27.10 -0.31
C LYS A 265 -20.23 26.39 -1.67
N GLY A 266 -19.64 25.19 -1.72
CA GLY A 266 -19.38 24.48 -2.96
C GLY A 266 -18.20 25.08 -3.73
N VAL A 267 -17.80 24.39 -4.80
CA VAL A 267 -16.72 24.81 -5.70
C VAL A 267 -17.29 24.97 -7.10
N HIS A 268 -17.06 26.13 -7.72
CA HIS A 268 -17.66 26.50 -9.03
C HIS A 268 -19.19 26.36 -9.10
N GLY A 269 -19.86 26.66 -7.98
CA GLY A 269 -21.31 26.50 -7.85
C GLY A 269 -21.80 25.04 -7.81
N ARG A 270 -20.89 24.08 -7.68
CA ARG A 270 -21.19 22.65 -7.52
C ARG A 270 -20.97 22.20 -6.07
N PRO A 271 -21.78 21.27 -5.56
CA PRO A 271 -21.54 20.69 -4.25
C PRO A 271 -20.21 19.92 -4.22
N VAL A 272 -19.52 19.97 -3.08
CA VAL A 272 -18.33 19.15 -2.81
C VAL A 272 -18.82 17.78 -2.32
N PRO A 273 -18.31 16.67 -2.87
CA PRO A 273 -18.62 15.35 -2.33
C PRO A 273 -18.03 15.23 -0.93
N ILE A 274 -18.89 14.91 0.05
CA ILE A 274 -18.51 14.71 1.46
C ILE A 274 -18.72 13.26 1.93
N ASP A 275 -19.41 12.46 1.13
CA ASP A 275 -19.69 11.07 1.41
C ASP A 275 -19.06 10.18 0.33
N PHE A 276 -18.33 9.15 0.76
CA PHE A 276 -17.80 8.12 -0.12
C PHE A 276 -18.49 6.79 0.16
N HIS A 277 -19.24 6.30 -0.83
CA HIS A 277 -20.07 5.10 -0.68
C HIS A 277 -19.35 3.77 -0.96
N GLY A 278 -18.01 3.74 -1.01
CA GLY A 278 -17.26 2.51 -1.31
C GLY A 278 -17.29 2.12 -2.80
N TYR A 279 -16.37 1.27 -3.26
CA TYR A 279 -16.21 0.96 -4.70
C TYR A 279 -17.42 0.27 -5.34
N ASN A 280 -18.25 -0.40 -4.55
CA ASN A 280 -19.42 -1.15 -4.97
C ASN A 280 -20.74 -0.38 -4.71
N ASN A 281 -20.95 0.75 -5.41
CA ASN A 281 -22.15 1.58 -5.23
C ASN A 281 -22.86 1.89 -6.56
N TYR A 282 -23.99 1.24 -6.84
CA TYR A 282 -24.76 1.46 -8.08
C TYR A 282 -25.35 2.89 -8.16
N PRO A 283 -25.39 3.53 -9.35
CA PRO A 283 -24.98 3.06 -10.67
C PRO A 283 -23.50 3.32 -10.99
N ASP A 284 -22.70 3.71 -9.99
CA ASP A 284 -21.30 4.02 -10.19
C ASP A 284 -20.48 2.72 -10.28
N TYR A 285 -19.64 2.65 -11.31
CA TYR A 285 -18.69 1.55 -11.46
C TYR A 285 -17.28 2.09 -11.31
N TRP A 286 -16.40 1.22 -10.85
CA TRP A 286 -15.00 1.54 -10.67
C TRP A 286 -14.13 0.59 -11.49
N PRO A 287 -13.45 1.07 -12.54
CA PRO A 287 -12.64 0.21 -13.38
C PRO A 287 -11.33 -0.13 -12.68
N PHE A 288 -10.96 -1.41 -12.74
CA PHE A 288 -9.65 -1.90 -12.34
C PHE A 288 -9.09 -2.85 -13.39
N TRP A 289 -7.79 -3.05 -13.34
CA TRP A 289 -7.07 -4.02 -14.15
C TRP A 289 -6.57 -5.14 -13.26
N SER A 290 -6.75 -6.37 -13.73
CA SER A 290 -6.26 -7.60 -13.10
C SER A 290 -5.16 -8.20 -13.97
N SER A 291 -4.14 -8.79 -13.35
CA SER A 291 -3.02 -9.43 -14.04
C SER A 291 -2.69 -10.76 -13.37
N GLU A 292 -3.13 -11.86 -13.97
CA GLU A 292 -2.79 -13.20 -13.48
C GLU A 292 -1.28 -13.44 -13.39
N PRO A 293 -0.45 -13.01 -14.39
CA PRO A 293 1.00 -13.14 -14.27
C PRO A 293 1.57 -12.45 -13.03
N TYR A 294 1.02 -11.30 -12.64
CA TYR A 294 1.47 -10.61 -11.43
C TYR A 294 1.15 -11.40 -10.16
N THR A 295 -0.03 -12.03 -10.08
CA THR A 295 -0.37 -12.96 -9.00
C THR A 295 0.64 -14.10 -8.89
N TYR A 296 0.97 -14.75 -10.00
CA TYR A 296 1.94 -15.83 -9.99
C TYR A 296 3.35 -15.37 -9.60
N VAL A 297 3.82 -14.22 -10.09
CA VAL A 297 5.15 -13.68 -9.74
C VAL A 297 5.24 -13.32 -8.26
N THR A 298 4.23 -12.66 -7.71
CA THR A 298 4.17 -12.32 -6.28
C THR A 298 4.17 -13.57 -5.41
N ASN A 299 3.43 -14.60 -5.80
CA ASN A 299 3.39 -15.88 -5.09
C ASN A 299 4.70 -16.66 -5.21
N MET A 300 5.35 -16.61 -6.37
CA MET A 300 6.68 -17.20 -6.55
C MET A 300 7.71 -16.52 -5.64
N LEU A 301 7.67 -15.19 -5.53
CA LEU A 301 8.52 -14.45 -4.59
C LEU A 301 8.24 -14.87 -3.13
N ALA A 302 6.97 -14.93 -2.73
CA ALA A 302 6.57 -15.32 -1.38
C ALA A 302 7.08 -16.72 -1.02
N LEU A 303 6.81 -17.71 -1.87
CA LEU A 303 7.24 -19.09 -1.67
C LEU A 303 8.76 -19.23 -1.70
N SER A 304 9.43 -18.53 -2.61
CA SER A 304 10.90 -18.53 -2.70
C SER A 304 11.55 -17.97 -1.43
N ARG A 305 11.02 -16.85 -0.91
CA ARG A 305 11.51 -16.27 0.35
C ARG A 305 11.29 -17.22 1.51
N TYR A 306 10.08 -17.78 1.62
CA TYR A 306 9.77 -18.75 2.68
C TYR A 306 10.69 -19.98 2.63
N ALA A 307 10.86 -20.58 1.46
CA ALA A 307 11.74 -21.73 1.27
C ALA A 307 13.23 -21.40 1.54
N ASN A 308 13.63 -20.15 1.36
CA ASN A 308 14.98 -19.67 1.66
C ASN A 308 15.21 -19.28 3.13
N THR A 309 14.24 -19.54 4.02
CA THR A 309 14.47 -19.37 5.47
C THR A 309 15.30 -20.53 6.01
N TYR A 310 16.25 -20.24 6.90
CA TYR A 310 17.17 -21.24 7.46
C TYR A 310 16.45 -22.46 8.06
N ASP A 311 15.33 -22.22 8.75
CA ASP A 311 14.49 -23.24 9.39
C ASP A 311 13.86 -24.25 8.40
N GLN A 312 13.72 -23.85 7.13
CA GLN A 312 13.17 -24.69 6.06
C GLN A 312 14.26 -25.36 5.24
N TYR A 313 15.43 -24.73 5.10
CA TYR A 313 16.57 -25.30 4.39
C TYR A 313 17.08 -26.59 5.04
N GLU A 314 17.14 -26.66 6.38
CA GLU A 314 17.56 -27.89 7.08
C GLU A 314 16.57 -29.06 6.92
N LYS A 315 15.37 -28.83 6.38
CA LYS A 315 14.31 -29.83 6.20
C LYS A 315 14.17 -30.34 4.75
N LEU A 316 14.90 -29.75 3.79
CA LEU A 316 14.96 -30.17 2.38
C LEU A 316 16.22 -30.99 2.10
#